data_AF-F5LH80-F1
#
_entry.id   AF-F5LH80-F1
#
_cell.length_a   1.000
_cell.length_b   1.000
_cell.length_c   1.000
_cell.angle_alpha   90.00
_cell.angle_beta   90.00
_cell.angle_gamma   90.00
#
_symmetry.space_group_name_H-M   'P 1'
#
loop_
_entity.id
_entity.type
_entity.pdbx_description
1 polymer ?
#
loop_
_entity_poly.entity_id
_entity_poly.type
_entity_poly.pdbx_seq_one_letter_code
_entity_poly.pdbx_strand_id
1 'polypeptide(L)'
;MDTNNFEETIKPFFWVTHESSFSVCLNAGSYKPEIFETREDEGFEGNGYDWGSLAQVFLDERKPHLAEDIGFDPEAGMFCAYSSNPESLKEFIVDFKKACEDEAVIKDLFSRAELD
;
A
#
# COMPACT_ATOMS: atom_id res chain seq x y z
N MET A 1 24.12 6.05 7.51
CA MET A 1 23.08 7.08 7.64
C MET A 1 21.74 6.38 7.48
N ASP A 2 21.21 5.97 8.63
CA ASP A 2 19.79 6.00 9.00
C ASP A 2 18.77 5.09 8.29
N THR A 3 19.05 3.78 8.17
CA THR A 3 17.98 2.78 7.90
C THR A 3 16.84 2.85 8.93
N ASN A 4 17.17 3.12 10.20
CA ASN A 4 16.18 3.29 11.27
C ASN A 4 15.16 4.41 11.02
N ASN A 5 15.47 5.42 10.21
CA ASN A 5 14.54 6.54 10.00
C ASN A 5 13.52 6.23 8.90
N PHE A 6 13.89 5.38 7.94
CA PHE A 6 13.00 4.98 6.85
C PHE A 6 11.86 4.11 7.37
N GLU A 7 12.18 3.06 8.14
CA GLU A 7 11.17 2.16 8.72
C GLU A 7 10.16 2.92 9.60
N GLU A 8 10.63 3.88 10.40
CA GLU A 8 9.75 4.78 11.16
C GLU A 8 8.92 5.70 10.24
N THR A 9 9.51 6.16 9.15
CA THR A 9 8.82 7.01 8.15
C THR A 9 7.73 6.24 7.42
N ILE A 10 7.86 4.93 7.23
CA ILE A 10 6.84 4.13 6.55
C ILE A 10 5.82 3.53 7.52
N LYS A 11 5.99 3.63 8.84
CA LYS A 11 5.00 3.12 9.81
C LYS A 11 3.58 3.61 9.50
N PRO A 12 2.56 2.73 9.56
CA PRO A 12 2.59 1.37 10.12
C PRO A 12 3.05 0.25 9.17
N PHE A 13 3.48 0.58 7.96
CA PHE A 13 4.07 -0.40 7.05
C PHE A 13 5.45 -0.83 7.55
N PHE A 14 5.84 -2.06 7.23
CA PHE A 14 7.14 -2.61 7.58
C PHE A 14 7.85 -3.18 6.35
N TRP A 15 9.16 -2.95 6.30
CA TRP A 15 10.01 -3.35 5.19
C TRP A 15 10.68 -4.69 5.49
N VAL A 16 10.59 -5.61 4.54
CA VAL A 16 11.18 -6.95 4.59
C VAL A 16 12.18 -7.07 3.45
N THR A 17 13.39 -7.50 3.77
CA THR A 17 14.44 -7.75 2.77
C THR A 17 14.62 -9.25 2.60
N HIS A 18 14.46 -9.72 1.36
CA HIS A 18 14.76 -11.09 0.95
C HIS A 18 16.11 -11.15 0.24
N GLU A 19 16.58 -12.35 -0.13
CA GLU A 19 17.92 -12.53 -0.74
C GLU A 19 18.10 -11.79 -2.09
N SER A 20 17.03 -11.55 -2.84
CA SER A 20 17.09 -10.89 -4.16
C SER A 20 15.89 -9.99 -4.46
N SER A 21 15.03 -9.76 -3.46
CA SER A 21 13.83 -8.94 -3.59
C SER A 21 13.53 -8.27 -2.26
N PHE A 22 12.63 -7.31 -2.32
CA PHE A 22 12.18 -6.54 -1.17
C PHE A 22 10.67 -6.60 -1.13
N SER A 23 10.13 -6.61 0.08
CA SER A 23 8.69 -6.64 0.30
C SER A 23 8.32 -5.61 1.35
N VAL A 24 7.14 -5.03 1.22
CA VAL A 24 6.53 -4.13 2.19
C VAL A 24 5.20 -4.71 2.57
N CYS A 25 4.98 -4.83 3.87
CA CYS A 25 3.79 -5.42 4.41
C CYS A 25 3.06 -4.44 5.34
N LEU A 26 1.74 -4.59 5.43
CA LEU A 26 0.88 -3.87 6.37
C LEU A 26 -0.13 -4.83 6.96
N ASN A 27 -0.29 -4.78 8.28
CA ASN A 27 -1.33 -5.54 8.95
C ASN A 27 -2.71 -4.91 8.70
N ALA A 28 -3.62 -5.69 8.13
CA ALA A 28 -4.98 -5.23 7.83
C ALA A 28 -5.76 -4.89 9.11
N GLY A 29 -6.76 -4.02 8.98
CA GLY A 29 -7.62 -3.58 10.09
C GLY A 29 -6.97 -2.70 11.18
N SER A 30 -5.66 -2.47 11.13
CA SER A 30 -4.95 -1.63 12.12
C SER A 30 -4.69 -0.21 11.65
N TYR A 31 -4.69 0.03 10.33
CA TYR A 31 -4.38 1.33 9.74
C TYR A 31 -5.59 1.89 9.00
N LYS A 32 -5.99 3.10 9.37
CA LYS A 32 -7.06 3.89 8.71
C LYS A 32 -8.31 3.05 8.30
N PRO A 33 -8.90 2.24 9.20
CA PRO A 33 -10.10 1.46 8.87
C PRO A 33 -11.25 2.35 8.41
N GLU A 34 -11.32 3.58 8.93
CA GLU A 34 -12.30 4.61 8.59
C GLU A 34 -12.43 4.91 7.09
N ILE A 35 -11.38 4.67 6.29
CA ILE A 35 -11.43 4.86 4.83
C ILE A 35 -12.26 3.75 4.19
N PHE A 36 -12.04 2.51 4.61
CA PHE A 36 -12.74 1.34 4.08
C PHE A 36 -14.17 1.27 4.60
N GLU A 37 -14.40 1.71 5.84
CA GLU A 37 -15.74 1.87 6.41
C GLU A 37 -16.65 2.77 5.55
N THR A 38 -16.08 3.72 4.78
CA THR A 38 -16.90 4.55 3.86
C THR A 38 -17.52 3.77 2.70
N ARG A 39 -16.93 2.63 2.33
CA ARG A 39 -17.41 1.72 1.28
C ARG A 39 -17.68 0.31 1.82
N GLU A 40 -17.93 0.17 3.12
CA GLU A 40 -18.30 -1.11 3.73
C GLU A 40 -19.55 -1.73 3.09
N ASP A 41 -20.51 -0.87 2.69
CA ASP A 41 -21.74 -1.30 1.99
C ASP A 41 -21.46 -1.98 0.64
N GLU A 42 -20.32 -1.67 0.02
CA GLU A 42 -19.90 -2.28 -1.24
C GLU A 42 -19.16 -3.62 -1.02
N GLY A 43 -18.71 -3.89 0.21
CA GLY A 43 -18.00 -5.11 0.59
C GLY A 43 -16.55 -4.91 1.02
N PHE A 44 -16.07 -3.66 1.13
CA PHE A 44 -14.73 -3.37 1.62
C PHE A 44 -14.65 -3.49 3.15
N GLU A 45 -13.68 -4.24 3.65
CA GLU A 45 -13.49 -4.47 5.09
C GLU A 45 -12.21 -3.80 5.63
N GLY A 46 -11.36 -3.27 4.75
CA GLY A 46 -10.01 -2.86 5.07
C GLY A 46 -9.06 -4.04 5.27
N ASN A 47 -9.35 -5.14 4.58
CA ASN A 47 -8.53 -6.35 4.53
C ASN A 47 -7.30 -6.12 3.61
N GLY A 48 -6.37 -7.07 3.54
CA GLY A 48 -5.18 -6.88 2.71
C GLY A 48 -5.49 -6.77 1.21
N TYR A 49 -6.56 -7.40 0.71
CA TYR A 49 -6.99 -7.30 -0.70
C TYR A 49 -7.51 -5.90 -1.03
N ASP A 50 -8.25 -5.28 -0.11
CA ASP A 50 -8.74 -3.91 -0.26
C ASP A 50 -7.58 -2.92 -0.36
N TRP A 51 -6.58 -3.11 0.51
CA TRP A 51 -5.32 -2.36 0.45
C TRP A 51 -4.56 -2.63 -0.85
N GLY A 52 -4.57 -3.85 -1.35
CA GLY A 52 -4.02 -4.25 -2.64
C GLY A 52 -4.64 -3.45 -3.79
N SER A 53 -5.97 -3.44 -3.84
CA SER A 53 -6.74 -2.72 -4.87
C SER A 53 -6.47 -1.22 -4.82
N LEU A 54 -6.44 -0.64 -3.62
CA LEU A 54 -6.10 0.77 -3.41
C LEU A 54 -4.66 1.11 -3.84
N ALA A 55 -3.70 0.26 -3.49
CA ALA A 55 -2.30 0.42 -3.89
C ALA A 55 -2.13 0.31 -5.41
N GLN A 56 -2.87 -0.60 -6.07
CA GLN A 56 -2.87 -0.76 -7.50
C GLN A 56 -3.39 0.50 -8.22
N VAL A 57 -4.51 1.05 -7.76
CA VAL A 57 -5.05 2.32 -8.29
C VAL A 57 -4.08 3.47 -8.07
N PHE A 58 -3.45 3.53 -6.90
CA PHE A 58 -2.43 4.55 -6.63
C PHE A 58 -1.26 4.44 -7.63
N LEU A 59 -0.79 3.23 -7.91
CA LEU A 59 0.27 3.04 -8.90
C LEU A 59 -0.20 3.48 -10.29
N ASP A 60 -1.35 3.03 -10.76
CA ASP A 60 -1.84 3.37 -12.10
C ASP A 60 -2.00 4.89 -12.30
N GLU A 61 -2.57 5.58 -11.31
CA GLU A 61 -2.89 7.02 -11.41
C GLU A 61 -1.70 7.94 -11.06
N ARG A 62 -0.88 7.58 -10.05
CA ARG A 62 0.18 8.45 -9.53
C ARG A 62 1.56 8.07 -10.02
N LYS A 63 1.82 6.78 -10.22
CA LYS A 63 3.15 6.22 -10.46
C LYS A 63 3.10 5.05 -11.46
N PRO A 64 2.56 5.25 -12.67
CA PRO A 64 2.37 4.15 -13.62
C PRO A 64 3.71 3.50 -14.01
N HIS A 65 4.81 4.26 -13.94
CA HIS A 65 6.16 3.74 -14.16
C HIS A 65 6.63 2.73 -13.11
N LEU A 66 6.00 2.69 -11.93
CA LEU A 66 6.29 1.71 -10.88
C LEU A 66 5.36 0.49 -10.96
N ALA A 67 4.22 0.58 -11.66
CA ALA A 67 3.26 -0.52 -11.76
C ALA A 67 3.87 -1.79 -12.39
N GLU A 68 4.86 -1.63 -13.28
CA GLU A 68 5.58 -2.75 -13.89
C GLU A 68 6.66 -3.35 -12.96
N ASP A 69 7.16 -2.57 -12.00
CA ASP A 69 8.25 -2.93 -11.08
C ASP A 69 7.72 -3.51 -9.76
N ILE A 70 6.51 -3.12 -9.34
CA ILE A 70 5.90 -3.51 -8.07
C ILE A 70 4.83 -4.57 -8.31
N GLY A 71 5.00 -5.74 -7.69
CA GLY A 71 3.97 -6.76 -7.57
C GLY A 71 3.24 -6.67 -6.24
N PHE A 72 1.99 -7.12 -6.21
CA PHE A 72 1.20 -7.25 -4.99
C PHE A 72 0.85 -8.71 -4.74
N ASP A 73 0.94 -9.14 -3.49
CA ASP A 73 0.52 -10.47 -3.04
C ASP A 73 -0.27 -10.33 -1.71
N PRO A 74 -1.41 -9.61 -1.73
CA PRO A 74 -2.18 -9.38 -0.52
C PRO A 74 -2.84 -10.66 0.00
N GLU A 75 -2.94 -10.76 1.32
CA GLU A 75 -3.71 -11.78 2.03
C GLU A 75 -4.82 -11.12 2.85
N ALA A 76 -5.86 -11.86 3.23
CA ALA A 76 -6.98 -11.31 4.00
C ALA A 76 -6.53 -10.55 5.27
N GLY A 77 -5.47 -11.02 5.95
CA GLY A 77 -4.94 -10.36 7.15
C GLY A 77 -3.82 -9.35 6.90
N MET A 78 -3.23 -9.29 5.70
CA MET A 78 -2.02 -8.54 5.47
C MET A 78 -1.90 -8.09 4.01
N PHE A 79 -1.70 -6.79 3.80
CA PHE A 79 -1.26 -6.29 2.52
C PHE A 79 0.24 -6.59 2.34
N CYS A 80 0.63 -7.05 1.16
CA CYS A 80 2.02 -7.29 0.78
C CYS A 80 2.27 -6.75 -0.63
N ALA A 81 3.31 -5.93 -0.76
CA ALA A 81 3.84 -5.47 -2.04
C ALA A 81 5.31 -5.87 -2.13
N TYR A 82 5.78 -6.33 -3.29
CA TYR A 82 7.15 -6.76 -3.48
C TYR A 82 7.75 -6.22 -4.77
N SER A 83 9.07 -6.11 -4.81
CA SER A 83 9.80 -5.71 -6.01
C SER A 83 11.22 -6.25 -6.00
N SER A 84 11.76 -6.51 -7.18
CA SER A 84 13.20 -6.74 -7.36
C SER A 84 14.01 -5.45 -7.28
N ASN A 85 13.36 -4.29 -7.43
CA ASN A 85 14.00 -2.99 -7.37
C ASN A 85 13.69 -2.27 -6.03
N PRO A 86 14.67 -2.18 -5.10
CA PRO A 86 14.45 -1.54 -3.82
C PRO A 86 14.16 -0.04 -3.93
N GLU A 87 14.65 0.62 -4.98
CA GLU A 87 14.42 2.07 -5.17
C GLU A 87 12.97 2.32 -5.57
N SER A 88 12.44 1.53 -6.52
CA SER A 88 11.03 1.54 -6.92
C SER A 88 10.12 1.29 -5.72
N LEU A 89 10.39 0.25 -4.92
CA LEU A 89 9.53 -0.10 -3.78
C LEU A 89 9.60 0.95 -2.66
N LYS A 90 10.78 1.56 -2.43
CA LYS A 90 10.93 2.68 -1.48
C LYS A 90 10.16 3.91 -1.93
N GLU A 91 10.24 4.26 -3.21
CA GLU A 91 9.49 5.40 -3.76
C GLU A 91 7.98 5.14 -3.61
N PHE A 92 7.52 3.96 -4.02
CA PHE A 92 6.13 3.54 -3.88
C PHE A 92 5.64 3.71 -2.44
N ILE A 93 6.31 3.09 -1.45
CA ILE A 93 5.79 3.09 -0.08
C ILE A 93 5.81 4.48 0.56
N VAL A 94 6.81 5.30 0.24
CA VAL A 94 6.91 6.67 0.78
C VAL A 94 5.80 7.55 0.23
N ASP A 95 5.55 7.50 -1.08
CA ASP A 95 4.49 8.29 -1.69
C ASP A 95 3.09 7.72 -1.40
N PHE A 96 2.95 6.39 -1.34
CA PHE A 96 1.71 5.72 -0.95
C PHE A 96 1.32 6.07 0.48
N LYS A 97 2.27 6.02 1.43
CA LYS A 97 2.01 6.47 2.80
C LYS A 97 1.56 7.92 2.84
N LYS A 98 2.25 8.84 2.13
CA LYS A 98 1.82 10.24 2.08
C LYS A 98 0.40 10.39 1.56
N ALA A 99 0.02 9.60 0.55
CA ALA A 99 -1.35 9.57 0.06
C ALA A 99 -2.31 9.05 1.14
N CYS A 100 -1.96 8.00 1.89
CA CYS A 100 -2.77 7.48 2.99
C CYS A 100 -2.97 8.48 4.14
N GLU A 101 -1.97 9.34 4.41
CA GLU A 101 -2.08 10.41 5.40
C GLU A 101 -2.97 11.57 4.93
N ASP A 102 -3.17 11.71 3.62
CA ASP A 102 -4.07 12.71 3.03
C ASP A 102 -5.44 12.09 2.74
N GLU A 103 -6.37 12.28 3.67
CA GLU A 103 -7.72 11.71 3.60
C GLU A 103 -8.46 12.04 2.30
N ALA A 104 -8.25 13.22 1.72
CA ALA A 104 -8.91 13.60 0.48
C ALA A 104 -8.36 12.81 -0.71
N VAL A 105 -7.03 12.64 -0.77
CA VAL A 105 -6.38 11.87 -1.82
C VAL A 105 -6.72 10.39 -1.70
N ILE A 106 -6.60 9.80 -0.51
CA ILE A 106 -6.83 8.36 -0.35
C ILE A 106 -8.28 7.98 -0.59
N LYS A 107 -9.26 8.80 -0.17
CA LYS A 107 -10.69 8.55 -0.44
C LYS A 107 -11.01 8.70 -1.93
N ASP A 108 -10.39 9.66 -2.62
CA ASP A 108 -10.54 9.83 -4.07
C ASP A 108 -9.97 8.63 -4.85
N LEU A 109 -8.76 8.17 -4.49
CA LEU A 109 -8.17 6.95 -5.08
C LEU A 109 -9.03 5.72 -4.77
N PHE A 110 -9.43 5.57 -3.50
CA PHE A 110 -10.23 4.45 -3.05
C PHE A 110 -11.60 4.42 -3.70
N SER A 111 -12.20 5.57 -4.04
CA SER A 111 -13.46 5.62 -4.80
C SER A 111 -13.36 4.98 -6.19
N ARG A 112 -12.16 4.77 -6.73
CA ARG A 112 -11.90 4.10 -8.02
C ARG A 112 -11.43 2.65 -7.84
N ALA A 113 -11.13 2.23 -6.61
CA ALA A 113 -10.78 0.84 -6.33
C ALA A 113 -12.00 -0.04 -6.58
N GLU A 114 -11.78 -1.17 -7.23
CA GLU A 114 -12.80 -2.19 -7.47
C GLU A 114 -12.52 -3.39 -6.56
N LEU A 115 -13.56 -4.04 -6.06
CA LEU A 115 -13.44 -5.32 -5.37
C LEU A 115 -13.21 -6.39 -6.45
N ASP A 116 -12.09 -7.11 -6.35
CA ASP A 116 -11.79 -8.27 -7.20
C ASP A 116 -12.61 -9.50 -6.78
#